data_AF-A0A841HDL5-F1
#
_entry.id   AF-A0A841HDL5-F1
#
_cell.length_a   1.000
_cell.length_b   1.000
_cell.length_c   1.000
_cell.angle_alpha   90.00
_cell.angle_beta   90.00
_cell.angle_gamma   90.00
#
_symmetry.space_group_name_H-M   'P 1'
#
loop_
_entity.id
_entity.type
_entity.pdbx_description
1 polymer ?
#
loop_
_entity_poly.entity_id
_entity_poly.type
_entity_poly.pdbx_seq_one_letter_code
_entity_poly.pdbx_strand_id
1 'polypeptide(L)'
;MNENARYPVGEEQEACAICNKPLYGIALPLTANYVNVVCKECERRAVNEDGEEPKRGAAYREKLKAESDDPESVNVSSDDGENPVFIDGYKCWRRYKFGGYITRLDEFDCDDIWEFREKHGC
;
A
#
# COMPACT_ATOMS: atom_id res chain seq x y z
N MET A 1 17.01 1.70 -18.03
CA MET A 1 16.24 2.93 -18.29
C MET A 1 15.41 3.15 -17.05
N ASN A 2 15.54 4.29 -16.38
CA ASN A 2 14.71 4.56 -15.20
C ASN A 2 13.29 4.76 -15.71
N GLU A 3 12.41 3.80 -15.47
CA GLU A 3 10.98 3.95 -15.73
C GLU A 3 10.46 4.94 -14.68
N ASN A 4 10.03 6.12 -15.13
CA ASN A 4 9.48 7.11 -14.21
C ASN A 4 8.05 6.71 -13.86
N ALA A 5 7.76 6.69 -12.57
CA ALA A 5 6.42 6.41 -12.10
C ALA A 5 5.41 7.44 -12.65
N ARG A 6 4.17 7.01 -12.89
CA ARG A 6 3.11 7.88 -13.44
C ARG A 6 2.87 9.13 -12.59
N TYR A 7 2.90 8.98 -11.27
CA TYR A 7 2.82 10.07 -10.31
C TYR A 7 4.02 10.01 -9.37
N PRO A 8 5.12 10.73 -9.65
CA PRO A 8 6.37 10.63 -8.89
C PRO A 8 6.28 11.30 -7.51
N VAL A 9 7.19 10.92 -6.60
CA VAL A 9 7.39 11.63 -5.34
C VAL A 9 7.93 13.04 -5.61
N GLY A 10 7.51 14.02 -4.81
CA GLY A 10 7.92 15.42 -4.89
C GLY A 10 6.92 16.32 -5.64
N GLU A 11 5.96 15.73 -6.35
CA GLU A 11 4.92 16.45 -7.08
C GLU A 11 3.54 16.11 -6.52
N GLU A 12 2.66 17.11 -6.36
CA GLU A 12 1.30 16.85 -5.90
C GLU A 12 0.54 16.02 -6.93
N GLN A 13 -0.13 14.97 -6.46
CA GLN A 13 -1.00 14.15 -7.26
C GLN A 13 -2.45 14.56 -6.99
N GLU A 14 -3.18 14.95 -8.03
CA GLU A 14 -4.56 15.38 -7.88
C GLU A 14 -5.58 14.27 -8.17
N ALA A 15 -5.18 13.23 -8.92
CA ALA A 15 -6.07 12.17 -9.40
C ALA A 15 -5.60 10.78 -8.96
N CYS A 16 -6.53 9.90 -8.59
CA CYS A 16 -6.28 8.53 -8.18
C CYS A 16 -5.52 7.74 -9.26
N ALA A 17 -4.50 6.98 -8.85
CA ALA A 17 -3.70 6.16 -9.76
C ALA A 17 -4.49 5.05 -10.47
N ILE A 18 -5.60 4.59 -9.87
CA ILE A 18 -6.45 3.53 -10.43
C ILE A 18 -7.60 4.12 -11.25
N CYS A 19 -8.47 4.92 -10.63
CA CYS A 19 -9.74 5.33 -11.25
C CYS A 19 -9.71 6.71 -11.92
N ASN A 20 -8.58 7.43 -11.86
CA ASN A 20 -8.40 8.80 -12.37
C ASN A 20 -9.38 9.86 -11.81
N LYS A 21 -10.18 9.53 -10.80
CA LYS A 21 -11.02 10.51 -10.09
C LYS A 21 -10.16 11.35 -9.13
N PRO A 22 -10.58 12.57 -8.77
CA PRO A 22 -9.85 13.39 -7.82
C PRO A 22 -9.59 12.70 -6.47
N LEU A 23 -8.43 12.96 -5.86
CA LEU A 23 -8.02 12.44 -4.55
C LEU A 23 -8.73 13.16 -3.38
N TYR A 24 -10.06 13.14 -3.38
CA TYR A 24 -10.84 13.67 -2.25
C TYR A 24 -10.51 12.95 -0.94
N GLY A 25 -10.38 13.72 0.14
CA GLY A 25 -10.12 13.18 1.49
C GLY A 25 -8.66 12.79 1.77
N ILE A 26 -7.75 13.08 0.84
CA ILE A 26 -6.30 13.04 1.07
C ILE A 26 -5.80 14.48 0.91
N ALA A 27 -5.05 14.99 1.90
CA ALA A 27 -4.48 16.32 1.77
C ALA A 27 -3.49 16.34 0.59
N LEU A 28 -3.65 17.24 -0.37
CA LEU A 28 -2.77 17.32 -1.56
C LEU A 28 -1.27 17.37 -1.19
N PRO A 29 -0.82 18.13 -0.18
CA PRO A 29 0.59 18.10 0.23
C PRO A 29 1.07 16.73 0.73
N LEU A 30 0.16 15.88 1.24
CA LEU A 30 0.50 14.51 1.62
C LEU A 30 0.79 13.66 0.38
N THR A 31 0.06 13.89 -0.71
CA THR A 31 0.21 13.11 -1.95
C THR A 31 1.61 13.26 -2.56
N ALA A 32 2.22 14.43 -2.46
CA ALA A 32 3.59 14.66 -2.91
C ALA A 32 4.65 13.80 -2.19
N ASN A 33 4.33 13.18 -1.04
CA ASN A 33 5.27 12.30 -0.32
C ASN A 33 5.20 10.84 -0.78
N TYR A 34 4.26 10.49 -1.65
CA TYR A 34 3.98 9.11 -2.01
C TYR A 34 3.73 8.98 -3.50
N VAL A 35 4.41 8.02 -4.11
CA VAL A 35 4.18 7.66 -5.50
C VAL A 35 2.76 7.07 -5.68
N ASN A 36 2.13 7.34 -6.81
CA ASN A 36 0.93 6.65 -7.30
C ASN A 36 -0.19 6.42 -6.26
N VAL A 37 -0.57 7.47 -5.53
CA VAL A 37 -1.59 7.41 -4.48
C VAL A 37 -2.95 6.93 -5.00
N VAL A 38 -3.57 6.02 -4.23
CA VAL A 38 -4.89 5.45 -4.52
C VAL A 38 -5.95 6.10 -3.61
N CYS A 39 -7.10 6.47 -4.19
CA CYS A 39 -8.20 7.07 -3.43
C CYS A 39 -8.87 6.08 -2.49
N LYS A 40 -9.51 6.60 -1.43
CA LYS A 40 -10.25 5.78 -0.45
C LYS A 40 -11.38 4.95 -1.06
N GLU A 41 -11.98 5.43 -2.16
CA GLU A 41 -13.02 4.66 -2.88
C GLU A 41 -12.47 3.42 -3.58
N CYS A 42 -11.25 3.44 -4.11
CA CYS A 42 -10.63 2.24 -4.67
C CYS A 42 -10.12 1.34 -3.57
N GLU A 43 -9.53 1.95 -2.55
CA GLU A 43 -8.94 1.25 -1.41
C GLU A 43 -9.92 0.35 -0.63
N ARG A 44 -11.18 0.75 -0.49
CA ARG A 44 -12.22 -0.07 0.15
C ARG A 44 -12.53 -1.40 -0.57
N ARG A 45 -12.00 -1.61 -1.78
CA ARG A 45 -12.11 -2.86 -2.53
C ARG A 45 -10.84 -3.71 -2.45
N ALA A 46 -9.82 -3.28 -1.70
CA ALA A 46 -8.57 -4.00 -1.57
C ALA A 46 -8.78 -5.36 -0.92
N VAL A 47 -8.14 -6.38 -1.49
CA VAL A 47 -8.04 -7.74 -0.95
C VAL A 47 -6.57 -8.16 -0.82
N ASN A 48 -6.28 -9.14 0.03
CA ASN A 48 -4.93 -9.74 0.12
C ASN A 48 -4.72 -10.78 -0.99
N GLU A 49 -3.59 -11.50 -0.96
CA GLU A 49 -3.26 -12.55 -1.94
C GLU A 49 -4.30 -13.68 -2.01
N ASP A 50 -4.98 -13.95 -0.89
CA ASP A 50 -6.02 -14.98 -0.79
C ASP A 50 -7.40 -14.47 -1.25
N GLY A 51 -7.52 -13.19 -1.62
CA GLY A 51 -8.79 -12.56 -2.00
C GLY A 51 -9.66 -12.13 -0.80
N GLU A 52 -9.09 -12.07 0.41
CA GLU A 52 -9.78 -11.70 1.65
C GLU A 52 -9.53 -10.24 2.06
N GLU A 53 -10.28 -9.74 3.05
CA GLU A 53 -10.01 -8.41 3.62
C GLU A 53 -8.60 -8.35 4.23
N PRO A 54 -7.72 -7.42 3.80
CA PRO A 54 -6.34 -7.45 4.25
C PRO A 54 -6.22 -7.02 5.71
N LYS A 55 -5.58 -7.88 6.50
CA LYS A 55 -5.37 -7.69 7.94
C LYS A 55 -4.33 -6.59 8.18
N ARG A 56 -4.48 -5.90 9.32
CA ARG A 56 -3.58 -4.84 9.78
C ARG A 56 -3.52 -4.78 11.30
N GLY A 57 -2.46 -4.19 11.84
CA GLY A 57 -2.27 -3.99 13.28
C GLY A 57 -2.44 -5.30 14.06
N ALA A 58 -3.31 -5.29 15.07
CA ALA A 58 -3.56 -6.46 15.92
C ALA A 58 -4.03 -7.68 15.13
N ALA A 59 -4.94 -7.52 14.15
CA ALA A 59 -5.43 -8.64 13.35
C ALA A 59 -4.32 -9.28 12.49
N TYR A 60 -3.38 -8.46 12.01
CA TYR A 60 -2.22 -8.95 11.26
C TYR A 60 -1.25 -9.70 12.17
N ARG A 61 -1.00 -9.18 13.37
CA ARG A 61 -0.20 -9.86 14.39
C ARG A 61 -0.74 -11.24 14.72
N GLU A 62 -2.05 -11.35 14.94
CA GLU A 62 -2.68 -12.64 15.27
C GLU A 62 -2.61 -13.62 14.09
N LYS A 63 -2.69 -13.14 12.84
CA LYS A 63 -2.42 -13.99 11.65
C LYS A 63 -1.00 -14.56 11.70
N LEU A 64 0.01 -13.70 11.83
CA LEU A 64 1.41 -14.14 11.86
C LEU A 64 1.70 -15.10 13.03
N LYS A 65 1.06 -14.90 14.19
CA LYS A 65 1.15 -15.84 15.32
C LYS A 65 0.58 -17.20 14.98
N ALA A 66 -0.58 -17.24 14.33
CA ALA A 66 -1.23 -18.50 13.95
C ALA A 66 -0.42 -19.29 12.90
N GLU A 67 0.42 -18.59 12.11
CA GLU A 67 1.24 -19.18 11.05
C GLU A 67 2.69 -19.47 11.47
N SER A 68 3.12 -18.99 12.64
CA SER A 68 4.48 -19.14 13.14
C SER A 68 4.66 -20.43 13.96
N ASP A 69 5.79 -21.10 13.76
CA ASP A 69 6.23 -22.21 14.63
C ASP A 69 6.62 -21.74 16.05
N ASP A 70 6.90 -20.44 16.23
CA ASP A 70 7.14 -19.80 17.52
C ASP A 70 6.27 -18.53 17.65
N PRO A 71 4.99 -18.65 18.04
CA PRO A 71 4.05 -17.53 18.10
C PRO A 71 4.43 -16.44 19.11
N GLU A 72 5.14 -16.80 20.18
CA GLU A 72 5.53 -15.85 21.24
C GLU A 72 6.67 -14.94 20.78
N SER A 73 7.45 -15.36 19.78
CA SER A 73 8.49 -14.53 19.16
C SER A 73 7.96 -13.49 18.16
N VAL A 74 6.69 -13.60 17.73
CA VAL A 74 6.10 -12.71 16.72
C VAL A 74 5.93 -11.29 17.28
N ASN A 75 6.78 -10.38 16.80
CA ASN A 75 6.74 -8.96 17.13
C ASN A 75 6.56 -8.12 15.86
N VAL A 76 5.31 -7.70 15.62
CA VAL A 76 4.95 -6.74 14.56
C VAL A 76 4.41 -5.45 15.16
N SER A 77 4.76 -4.34 14.53
CA SER A 77 4.28 -3.01 14.87
C SER A 77 2.76 -2.92 14.70
N SER A 78 2.11 -2.04 15.46
CA SER A 78 0.72 -1.66 15.16
C SER A 78 0.59 -0.97 13.80
N ASP A 79 1.69 -0.44 13.29
CA ASP A 79 1.85 0.17 11.98
C ASP A 79 2.35 -0.83 10.92
N ASP A 80 2.03 -2.12 11.07
CA ASP A 80 2.23 -3.14 10.04
C ASP A 80 0.89 -3.72 9.58
N GLY A 81 0.88 -4.31 8.39
CA GLY A 81 -0.26 -5.01 7.81
C GLY A 81 0.12 -5.75 6.55
N GLU A 82 -0.84 -6.48 5.99
CA GLU A 82 -0.63 -7.27 4.79
C GLU A 82 -0.27 -6.40 3.59
N ASN A 83 0.74 -6.87 2.87
CA ASN A 83 1.24 -6.32 1.62
C ASN A 83 1.81 -7.50 0.80
N PRO A 84 1.66 -7.50 -0.53
CA PRO A 84 0.88 -6.54 -1.31
C PRO A 84 -0.63 -6.69 -1.07
N VAL A 85 -1.40 -5.71 -1.55
CA VAL A 85 -2.86 -5.80 -1.67
C VAL A 85 -3.28 -5.62 -3.12
N PHE A 86 -4.43 -6.17 -3.48
CA PHE A 86 -4.95 -6.16 -4.85
C PHE A 86 -6.28 -5.41 -4.89
N ILE A 87 -6.38 -4.46 -5.80
CA ILE A 87 -7.61 -3.66 -6.01
C ILE A 87 -8.02 -3.84 -7.46
N ASP A 88 -9.17 -4.48 -7.70
CA ASP A 88 -9.67 -4.75 -9.06
C ASP A 88 -8.62 -5.41 -9.98
N GLY A 89 -7.74 -6.25 -9.41
CA GLY A 89 -6.64 -6.92 -10.12
C GLY A 89 -5.32 -6.15 -10.19
N TYR A 90 -5.26 -4.89 -9.72
CA TYR A 90 -4.03 -4.11 -9.65
C TYR A 90 -3.27 -4.36 -8.34
N LYS A 91 -1.99 -4.75 -8.43
CA LYS A 91 -1.09 -4.86 -7.27
C LYS A 91 -0.81 -3.48 -6.68
N CYS A 92 -0.87 -3.36 -5.36
CA CYS A 92 -0.65 -2.13 -4.63
C CYS A 92 0.14 -2.38 -3.34
N TRP A 93 0.91 -1.37 -2.91
CA TRP A 93 1.67 -1.40 -1.66
C TRP A 93 1.17 -0.33 -0.69
N ARG A 94 0.86 -0.74 0.54
CA ARG A 94 0.46 0.15 1.63
C ARG A 94 1.67 0.57 2.45
N ARG A 95 1.79 1.89 2.67
CA ARG A 95 2.62 2.42 3.75
C ARG A 95 1.76 2.65 4.98
N TYR A 96 1.91 1.78 5.97
CA TYR A 96 1.26 1.89 7.27
C TYR A 96 1.98 2.90 8.17
N LYS A 97 1.21 3.73 8.87
CA LYS A 97 1.71 4.71 9.85
C LYS A 97 0.56 5.26 10.70
N PHE A 98 0.77 5.41 12.00
CA PHE A 98 -0.18 5.99 12.96
C PHE A 98 -1.59 5.34 12.89
N GLY A 99 -1.65 4.01 12.74
CA GLY A 99 -2.90 3.25 12.64
C GLY A 99 -3.68 3.45 11.33
N GLY A 100 -3.15 4.26 10.41
CA GLY A 100 -3.65 4.43 9.04
C GLY A 100 -2.67 3.88 8.00
N TYR A 101 -2.97 4.15 6.74
CA TYR A 101 -2.09 3.82 5.63
C TYR A 101 -2.37 4.67 4.40
N ILE A 102 -1.36 4.77 3.53
CA ILE A 102 -1.46 5.25 2.16
C ILE A 102 -1.20 4.07 1.22
N THR A 103 -2.14 3.82 0.31
CA THR A 103 -2.03 2.80 -0.73
C THR A 103 -1.47 3.41 -1.99
N ARG A 104 -0.53 2.70 -2.61
CA ARG A 104 0.24 3.14 -3.77
C ARG A 104 0.17 2.06 -4.84
N LEU A 105 -0.25 2.42 -6.05
CA LEU A 105 -0.31 1.48 -7.18
C LEU A 105 1.11 1.07 -7.59
N ASP A 106 1.29 -0.23 -7.79
CA ASP A 106 2.49 -0.81 -8.37
C ASP A 106 2.30 -0.95 -9.89
N GLU A 107 2.91 -0.05 -10.66
CA GLU A 107 2.79 -0.08 -12.12
C GLU A 107 3.82 -1.01 -12.78
N PHE A 108 4.80 -1.49 -12.01
CA PHE A 108 5.90 -2.32 -12.49
C PHE A 108 5.82 -3.77 -12.01
N ASP A 109 4.72 -4.14 -11.35
CA ASP A 109 4.46 -5.48 -10.81
C ASP A 109 5.62 -6.03 -9.98
N CYS A 110 6.15 -5.21 -9.06
CA CYS A 110 7.33 -5.55 -8.28
C CYS A 110 7.11 -6.80 -7.43
N ASP A 111 8.16 -7.60 -7.28
CA ASP A 111 8.16 -8.84 -6.51
C ASP A 111 8.08 -8.57 -5.01
N ASP A 112 8.69 -7.47 -4.55
CA ASP A 112 8.69 -7.07 -3.15
C ASP A 112 8.65 -5.55 -2.92
N ILE A 113 8.52 -5.16 -1.64
CA ILE A 113 8.45 -3.75 -1.24
C ILE A 113 9.75 -2.97 -1.48
N TRP A 114 10.90 -3.66 -1.56
CA TRP A 114 12.19 -3.02 -1.82
C TRP A 114 12.34 -2.69 -3.30
N GLU A 115 12.02 -3.63 -4.18
CA GLU A 115 11.96 -3.38 -5.61
C GLU A 115 10.95 -2.28 -5.93
N PHE A 116 9.77 -2.30 -5.30
CA PHE A 116 8.80 -1.21 -5.42
C PHE A 116 9.41 0.14 -5.07
N ARG A 117 10.13 0.24 -3.94
CA ARG A 117 10.78 1.48 -3.50
C ARG A 117 11.86 1.95 -4.45
N GLU A 118 12.68 1.03 -4.95
CA GLU A 118 13.77 1.32 -5.89
C GLU A 118 13.21 1.85 -7.22
N LYS A 119 12.28 1.13 -7.84
CA LYS A 119 11.71 1.52 -9.14
C LYS A 119 10.89 2.80 -9.08
N HIS A 120 10.26 3.10 -7.94
CA HIS A 120 9.43 4.29 -7.78
C HIS A 120 10.13 5.46 -7.03
N GLY A 121 11.40 5.31 -6.67
CA GLY A 121 12.20 6.35 -6.01
C GLY A 121 11.66 6.82 -4.65
N CYS A 122 11.19 5.90 -3.79
CA CYS A 122 10.48 6.23 -2.54
C CYS A 122 10.88 5.44 -1.28
#